data_AF-Q56Z37-F1
#
_entry.id   AF-Q56Z37-F1
#
_cell.length_a   1.000
_cell.length_b   1.000
_cell.length_c   1.000
_cell.angle_alpha   90.00
_cell.angle_beta   90.00
_cell.angle_gamma   90.00
#
_symmetry.space_group_name_H-M   'P 1'
#
loop_
_entity.id
_entity.type
_entity.pdbx_description
1 polymer ?
#
loop_
_entity_poly.entity_id
_entity_poly.type
_entity_poly.pdbx_seq_one_letter_code
_entity_poly.pdbx_strand_id
1 'polypeptide(L)' 'MDYVRALVEEGGIQVDQLFFHDPDGFMIEICNCDSLPVVPLVGEMARSCSRVKPHQMVQPQPQTQIHQVVYP' A
#
# COMPACT_ATOMS: atom_id res chain seq x y z
N MET A 1 -14.55 18.32 4.27
CA MET A 1 -14.16 17.59 3.05
C MET A 1 -15.20 16.51 2.89
N ASP A 2 -16.19 16.78 2.04
CA ASP A 2 -17.20 15.80 1.71
C ASP A 2 -16.61 14.84 0.68
N TYR A 3 -16.89 13.56 0.84
CA TYR A 3 -16.43 12.52 -0.06
C TYR A 3 -17.52 11.46 -0.21
N VAL A 4 -17.53 10.82 -1.37
CA VAL A 4 -18.45 9.72 -1.68
C VAL A 4 -17.62 8.46 -1.87
N ARG A 5 -18.03 7.37 -1.23
CA ARG A 5 -17.49 6.04 -1.48
C ARG A 5 -18.54 5.20 -2.19
N ALA A 6 -18.13 4.46 -3.20
CA ALA A 6 -18.99 3.55 -3.93
C ALA A 6 -18.24 2.29 -4.32
N LEU A 7 -18.96 1.17 -4.33
CA LEU A 7 -18.53 -0.04 -5.01
C LEU A 7 -19.04 0.05 -6.45
N VAL A 8 -18.14 -0.08 -7.41
CA VAL A 8 -18.47 0.02 -8.85
C VAL A 8 -18.07 -1.25 -9.57
N GLU A 9 -18.94 -1.72 -10.46
CA GLU A 9 -18.73 -2.91 -11.27
C GLU A 9 -18.65 -2.53 -12.76
N GLU A 10 -17.55 -2.91 -13.42
CA GLU A 10 -17.37 -2.75 -14.85
C GLU A 10 -16.72 -4.02 -15.44
N GLY A 11 -17.29 -4.56 -16.51
CA GLY A 11 -16.77 -5.77 -17.14
C GLY A 11 -16.73 -7.00 -16.21
N GLY A 12 -17.58 -7.03 -15.18
CA GLY A 12 -17.59 -8.07 -14.13
C GLY A 12 -16.50 -7.93 -13.07
N ILE A 13 -15.75 -6.81 -13.08
CA ILE A 13 -14.74 -6.49 -12.07
C ILE A 13 -15.31 -5.43 -11.12
N GLN A 14 -15.22 -5.70 -9.82
CA GLN A 14 -15.63 -4.75 -8.78
C GLN A 14 -14.42 -4.04 -8.19
N VAL A 15 -14.53 -2.72 -8.02
CA VAL A 15 -13.53 -1.87 -7.35
C VAL A 15 -14.20 -0.90 -6.39
N ASP A 16 -13.50 -0.56 -5.31
CA ASP A 16 -13.92 0.53 -4.43
C ASP A 16 -13.41 1.85 -5.01
N GLN A 17 -14.30 2.82 -5.15
CA GLN A 17 -13.99 4.17 -5.61
C GLN A 17 -14.29 5.21 -4.53
N LEU A 18 -13.40 6.19 -4.42
CA LEU A 18 -13.54 7.37 -3.59
C LEU A 18 -13.57 8.61 -4.49
N PHE A 19 -14.62 9.41 -4.35
CA PHE A 19 -14.80 10.66 -5.08
C PHE A 19 -14.78 11.84 -4.12
N PHE A 20 -14.08 12.91 -4.49
CA PHE A 20 -14.11 14.19 -3.79
C PHE A 20 -13.75 15.34 -4.73
N HIS A 21 -14.02 16.57 -4.32
CA HIS A 21 -13.56 17.76 -5.04
C HIS A 21 -12.32 18.34 -4.38
N ASP A 22 -11.35 18.75 -5.19
CA ASP A 22 -10.23 19.57 -4.73
C ASP A 22 -10.68 21.03 -4.47
N PRO A 23 -9.82 21.91 -3.92
CA PRO A 23 -10.17 23.30 -3.65
C PRO A 23 -10.55 24.12 -4.90
N ASP A 24 -10.12 23.70 -6.09
CA ASP A 24 -10.43 24.35 -7.36
C ASP A 24 -11.72 23.82 -7.99
N GLY A 25 -12.33 22.78 -7.40
CA GLY A 25 -13.59 22.18 -7.81
C GLY A 25 -13.46 21.01 -8.77
N PHE A 26 -12.24 20.58 -9.11
CA PHE A 26 -12.03 19.39 -9.93
C PHE A 26 -12.43 18.13 -9.16
N MET A 27 -13.13 17.22 -9.82
CA MET A 27 -13.48 15.92 -9.26
C MET A 27 -12.25 15.00 -9.33
N ILE A 28 -11.81 14.52 -8.18
CA ILE A 28 -10.77 13.51 -8.04
C ILE A 28 -11.45 12.17 -7.74
N GLU A 29 -11.04 11.14 -8.47
CA GLU A 29 -11.42 9.74 -8.27
C GLU A 29 -10.19 8.93 -7.85
N ILE A 30 -10.36 8.05 -6.86
CA ILE A 30 -9.34 7.08 -6.44
C ILE A 30 -9.96 5.67 -6.44
N CYS A 31 -9.38 4.72 -7.19
CA CYS A 31 -9.70 3.28 -7.10
C CYS A 31 -8.67 2.49 -6.29
N ASN A 32 -9.11 1.38 -5.66
CA ASN A 32 -8.18 0.39 -5.09
C ASN A 32 -7.51 -0.50 -6.16
N CYS A 33 -8.10 -0.60 -7.36
CA CYS A 33 -7.54 -1.19 -8.58
C CYS A 33 -6.93 -2.63 -8.45
N ASP A 34 -7.07 -3.31 -7.31
CA ASP A 34 -6.46 -4.61 -6.99
C ASP A 34 -6.88 -5.73 -7.96
N SER A 35 -8.08 -5.60 -8.51
CA SER A 35 -8.69 -6.59 -9.41
C SER A 35 -8.60 -6.20 -10.89
N LEU A 36 -7.99 -5.05 -11.22
CA LEU A 36 -7.87 -4.61 -12.61
C LEU A 36 -6.76 -5.40 -13.34
N PRO A 37 -7.02 -5.90 -14.56
CA PRO A 37 -6.01 -6.60 -15.33
C PRO A 37 -4.87 -5.65 -15.72
N VAL A 38 -3.64 -6.04 -15.41
CA VAL A 38 -2.46 -5.33 -15.89
C VAL A 38 -2.23 -5.73 -17.34
N VAL A 39 -2.54 -4.82 -18.26
CA VAL A 39 -2.24 -4.99 -19.69
C VAL A 39 -0.96 -4.21 -19.99
N PRO A 40 0.11 -4.86 -20.49
CA PRO A 40 1.32 -4.16 -20.92
C PRO A 40 0.98 -3.17 -22.03
N LEU A 41 1.48 -1.93 -21.90
CA LEU A 41 1.46 -1.00 -23.01
C LEU A 41 2.39 -1.54 -24.10
N VAL A 42 1.91 -1.55 -25.35
CA VAL A 42 2.58 -2.20 -26.48
C VAL A 42 4.04 -1.73 -26.58
N GLY A 43 4.99 -2.67 -26.52
CA GLY A 43 6.41 -2.40 -26.78
C GLY A 43 7.34 -2.51 -25.58
N GLU A 44 6.85 -2.70 -24.35
CA GLU A 44 7.70 -2.93 -23.19
C GLU A 44 7.40 -4.28 -22.54
N MET A 45 8.43 -5.13 -22.44
CA MET A 45 8.40 -6.23 -21.47
C MET A 45 8.19 -5.59 -20.10
N ALA A 46 6.97 -5.71 -19.55
CA ALA A 46 6.69 -5.29 -18.19
C ALA A 46 7.77 -5.88 -17.28
N ARG A 47 8.71 -5.04 -16.83
CA ARG A 47 9.78 -5.49 -15.96
C ARG A 47 9.08 -5.83 -14.66
N SER A 48 8.90 -7.12 -14.39
CA SER A 48 8.42 -7.60 -13.11
C SER A 48 9.36 -7.05 -12.05
N CYS A 49 8.95 -5.98 -11.37
CA CYS A 49 9.66 -5.49 -10.21
C CYS A 49 9.66 -6.63 -9.19
N SER A 50 10.79 -7.29 -9.00
CA SER A 50 10.95 -8.22 -7.90
C SER A 50 10.72 -7.44 -6.62
N ARG A 51 9.70 -7.84 -5.84
CA ARG A 51 9.44 -7.28 -4.52
C ARG A 51 10.70 -7.46 -3.68
N VAL A 52 11.50 -6.41 -3.56
CA VAL A 52 12.67 -6.39 -2.69
C VAL A 52 12.15 -6.56 -1.27
N LYS A 53 12.42 -7.71 -0.63
CA LYS A 53 12.26 -7.82 0.82
C LYS A 53 13.23 -6.80 1.42
N PRO A 54 12.78 -5.76 2.15
CA PRO A 54 13.70 -4.89 2.86
C PRO A 54 14.55 -5.80 3.76
N HIS A 55 15.87 -5.69 3.67
CA HIS A 55 16.77 -6.39 4.58
C HIS A 55 16.24 -6.22 6.00
N GLN A 56 15.97 -7.32 6.71
CA GLN A 56 15.81 -7.28 8.16
C GLN A 56 17.06 -6.59 8.69
N MET A 57 16.91 -5.39 9.24
CA MET A 57 17.89 -4.82 10.13
C MET A 57 18.02 -5.83 11.28
N VAL A 58 19.12 -6.59 11.26
CA VAL A 58 19.50 -7.42 12.39
C VAL A 58 19.69 -6.47 13.55
N GLN A 59 18.71 -6.45 14.47
CA GLN A 59 18.85 -5.73 15.72
C GLN A 59 19.98 -6.39 16.50
N PRO A 60 21.01 -5.65 16.96
CA PRO A 60 21.98 -6.20 17.88
C PRO A 60 21.26 -6.69 19.13
N GLN A 61 21.46 -7.95 19.51
CA GLN A 61 21.04 -8.45 20.82
C GLN A 61 21.75 -7.63 21.91
N PRO A 62 21.04 -7.06 22.89
CA PRO A 62 21.71 -6.49 24.05
C PRO A 62 22.39 -7.63 24.82
N GLN A 63 23.71 -7.53 25.02
CA GLN A 63 24.42 -8.36 25.99
C GLN A 63 23.89 -8.03 27.39
N THR A 64 23.14 -8.96 27.98
CA THR A 64 22.75 -8.89 29.39
C THR A 64 23.98 -9.00 30.28
N GLN A 65 24.44 -7.88 30.84
CA GLN A 65 25.25 -7.89 32.06
C GLN A 65 24.31 -8.12 33.25
N ILE A 66 24.40 -9.31 33.83
CA ILE A 66 23.75 -9.68 35.09
C ILE A 66 24.43 -8.88 36.21
N HIS A 67 23.85 -7.73 36.58
CA HIS A 67 24.16 -7.09 37.85
C HIS A 67 23.30 -7.78 38.92
N GLN A 68 23.89 -8.68 39.69
CA GLN A 68 23.26 -9.20 40.90
C GLN A 68 23.18 -8.06 41.92
N VAL A 69 21.96 -7.59 42.21
CA VAL A 69 21.71 -6.78 43.39
C VAL A 69 20.93 -7.63 44.36
N VAL A 70 21.67 -8.19 45.33
CA VAL A 70 21.12 -8.83 46.53
C VAL A 70 20.62 -7.70 47.43
N TYR A 71 19.32 -7.72 47.78
CA TYR A 71 18.78 -6.95 48.89
C TYR A 71 18.41 -7.89 50.04
N PRO A 72 18.52 -7.42 51.30
CA PRO A 72 18.43 -8.24 52.50
C PRO A 72 17.07 -8.90 52.73
#